data_AF-A0A7W0YBV7-F1
#
_entry.id   AF-A0A7W0YBV7-F1
#
_cell.length_a   1.000
_cell.length_b   1.000
_cell.length_c   1.000
_cell.angle_alpha   90.00
_cell.angle_beta   90.00
_cell.angle_gamma   90.00
#
_symmetry.space_group_name_H-M   'P 1'
#
loop_
_entity.id
_entity.type
_entity.pdbx_description
1 polymer ?
#
loop_
_entity_poly.entity_id
_entity_poly.type
_entity_poly.pdbx_seq_one_letter_code
_entity_poly.pdbx_strand_id
1 'polypeptide(L)'
;ALATAFAANDPGAFNRTLDRYAAELQKDLPKRVWKAKVESVFNQMQPFYSSMVIFVLIFILACASWLVWPQTLGRYAFALLLLTFAVHSAGLITRMYLEGRPPVTNLYSSAVFIGWGAAVLGIFLERFFRNGIGSATTATIGFITLLIAHHLSMDGDTMEMMRAVLDTNGWLATHVVCVTLGYASTFLAGFLALTYIVRGAFTPSLDRATAQSLTRMVYGIVCFATLFSFVGTILGGIWADQSWGRFRGWDPKENGALLIVLWNAIILHARWGGLVRQRGLMVLAVFGNVVTSWSWFGVNMLGIGLHSYGFMDSAFPWLITFGASQLAFMMIGLLPPHLWKSSLEPVKTPASQKMADATA
;
A
#
# COMPACT_ATOMS: atom_id res chain seq x y z
N ALA A 1 -12.86 -29.56 37.40
CA ALA A 1 -14.28 -29.64 37.00
C ALA A 1 -14.44 -29.83 35.49
N LEU A 2 -14.07 -28.85 34.64
CA LEU A 2 -14.14 -28.99 33.18
C LEU A 2 -13.34 -30.20 32.64
N ALA A 3 -12.08 -30.32 33.04
CA ALA A 3 -11.22 -31.46 32.66
C ALA A 3 -11.79 -32.81 33.13
N THR A 4 -12.45 -32.83 34.28
CA THR A 4 -13.09 -34.03 34.85
C THR A 4 -14.33 -34.45 34.06
N ALA A 5 -15.19 -33.50 33.68
CA ALA A 5 -16.36 -33.75 32.83
C ALA A 5 -15.97 -34.17 31.41
N PHE A 6 -14.88 -33.60 30.87
CA PHE A 6 -14.31 -34.00 29.59
C PHE A 6 -13.77 -35.44 29.63
N ALA A 7 -12.99 -35.79 30.67
CA ALA A 7 -12.45 -37.14 30.83
C ALA A 7 -13.54 -38.21 31.04
N ALA A 8 -14.68 -37.83 31.62
CA ALA A 8 -15.84 -38.70 31.80
C ALA A 8 -16.76 -38.80 30.56
N ASN A 9 -16.44 -38.08 29.47
CA ASN A 9 -17.26 -37.97 28.26
C ASN A 9 -18.74 -37.60 28.56
N ASP A 10 -18.96 -36.67 29.49
CA ASP A 10 -20.30 -36.14 29.83
C ASP A 10 -20.46 -34.70 29.29
N PRO A 11 -21.10 -34.53 28.12
CA PRO A 11 -21.31 -33.20 27.52
C PRO A 11 -22.23 -32.31 28.37
N GLY A 12 -23.17 -32.89 29.10
CA GLY A 12 -24.14 -32.15 29.90
C GLY A 12 -23.48 -31.52 31.12
N ALA A 13 -22.66 -32.28 31.85
CA ALA A 13 -21.86 -31.74 32.95
C ALA A 13 -20.80 -30.74 32.47
N PHE A 14 -20.19 -30.98 31.29
CA PHE A 14 -19.23 -30.08 30.69
C PHE A 14 -19.85 -28.70 30.39
N ASN A 15 -20.97 -28.67 29.66
CA ASN A 15 -21.64 -27.42 29.28
C ASN A 15 -22.11 -26.63 30.51
N ARG A 16 -22.74 -27.28 31.50
CA ARG A 16 -23.16 -26.60 32.75
C ARG A 16 -21.98 -25.99 33.51
N THR A 17 -20.84 -26.69 33.53
CA THR A 17 -19.62 -26.18 34.19
C THR A 17 -19.01 -25.03 33.40
N LEU A 18 -19.02 -25.11 32.07
CA LEU A 18 -18.54 -24.06 31.17
C LEU A 18 -19.39 -22.79 31.31
N ASP A 19 -20.71 -22.92 31.32
CA ASP A 19 -21.64 -21.79 31.49
C ASP A 19 -21.42 -21.07 32.83
N ARG A 20 -21.24 -21.85 33.91
CA ARG A 20 -20.93 -21.29 35.24
C ARG A 20 -19.60 -20.53 35.22
N TYR A 21 -18.56 -21.14 34.66
CA TYR A 21 -17.24 -20.52 34.56
C TYR A 21 -17.26 -19.25 33.69
N ALA A 22 -18.00 -19.27 32.58
CA ALA A 22 -18.18 -18.11 31.72
C ALA A 22 -18.94 -16.98 32.44
N ALA A 23 -19.96 -17.31 33.24
CA ALA A 23 -20.70 -16.34 34.04
C ALA A 23 -19.82 -15.71 35.15
N GLU A 24 -18.98 -16.50 35.81
CA GLU A 24 -18.00 -16.01 36.79
C GLU A 24 -16.97 -15.08 36.13
N LEU A 25 -16.38 -15.48 35.00
CA LEU A 25 -15.45 -14.62 34.25
C LEU A 25 -16.10 -13.32 33.78
N GLN A 26 -17.36 -13.36 33.34
CA GLN A 26 -18.09 -12.18 32.89
C GLN A 26 -18.35 -11.20 34.05
N LYS A 27 -18.50 -11.71 35.28
CA LYS A 27 -18.66 -10.92 36.49
C LYS A 27 -17.34 -10.29 36.95
N ASP A 28 -16.27 -11.08 37.00
CA ASP A 28 -14.99 -10.67 37.57
C ASP A 28 -14.12 -9.88 36.59
N LEU A 29 -14.20 -10.21 35.29
CA LEU A 29 -13.37 -9.63 34.23
C LEU A 29 -14.18 -9.21 32.99
N PRO A 30 -15.24 -8.40 33.13
CA PRO A 30 -16.17 -8.07 32.04
C PRO A 30 -15.47 -7.49 30.81
N LYS A 31 -14.46 -6.63 31.03
CA LYS A 31 -13.68 -6.02 29.94
C LYS A 31 -12.82 -7.04 29.17
N ARG A 32 -12.20 -8.01 29.87
CA ARG A 32 -11.36 -9.03 29.20
C ARG A 32 -12.20 -10.03 28.44
N VAL A 33 -13.35 -10.42 29.00
CA VAL A 33 -14.31 -11.30 28.31
C VAL A 33 -14.87 -10.63 27.06
N TRP A 34 -15.21 -9.34 27.13
CA TRP A 34 -15.62 -8.58 25.95
C TRP A 34 -14.51 -8.53 24.90
N LYS A 35 -13.29 -8.21 25.30
CA LYS A 35 -12.13 -8.16 24.39
C LYS A 35 -11.88 -9.49 23.69
N ALA A 36 -11.95 -10.61 24.42
CA ALA A 36 -11.83 -11.96 23.86
C ALA A 36 -12.96 -12.31 22.88
N LYS A 37 -14.21 -11.87 23.14
CA LYS A 37 -15.32 -12.03 22.20
C LYS A 37 -15.08 -11.26 20.90
N VAL A 38 -14.63 -9.99 21.01
CA VAL A 38 -14.28 -9.16 19.85
C VAL A 38 -13.16 -9.81 19.03
N GLU A 39 -12.11 -10.31 19.69
CA GLU A 39 -11.01 -11.01 19.05
C GLU A 39 -11.46 -12.29 18.33
N SER A 40 -12.31 -13.11 18.95
CA SER A 40 -12.88 -14.31 18.32
C SER A 40 -13.69 -13.95 17.06
N VAL A 41 -14.52 -12.92 17.13
CA VAL A 41 -15.32 -12.48 15.97
C VAL A 41 -14.40 -11.93 14.87
N PHE A 42 -13.39 -11.16 15.23
CA PHE A 42 -12.39 -10.63 14.29
C PHE A 42 -11.64 -11.76 13.56
N ASN A 43 -11.20 -12.79 14.30
CA ASN A 43 -10.51 -13.95 13.74
C ASN A 43 -11.41 -14.82 12.86
N GLN A 44 -12.71 -14.91 13.16
CA GLN A 44 -13.68 -15.62 12.31
C GLN A 44 -14.01 -14.86 11.03
N MET A 45 -14.15 -13.54 11.10
CA MET A 45 -14.47 -12.72 9.92
C MET A 45 -13.30 -12.58 8.95
N GLN A 46 -12.06 -12.72 9.43
CA GLN A 46 -10.82 -12.56 8.66
C GLN A 46 -10.89 -11.36 7.70
N PRO A 47 -11.10 -10.13 8.22
CA PRO A 47 -11.46 -8.96 7.39
C PRO A 47 -10.42 -8.68 6.31
N PHE A 48 -9.12 -8.88 6.61
CA PHE A 48 -8.03 -8.67 5.66
C PHE A 48 -8.01 -9.72 4.55
N TYR A 49 -8.29 -10.99 4.85
CA TYR A 49 -8.41 -12.02 3.81
C TYR A 49 -9.61 -11.74 2.90
N SER A 50 -10.76 -11.40 3.50
CA SER A 50 -11.96 -11.00 2.75
C SER A 50 -11.69 -9.79 1.85
N SER A 51 -11.02 -8.75 2.35
CA SER A 51 -10.61 -7.58 1.55
C SER A 51 -9.66 -7.96 0.42
N MET A 52 -8.72 -8.88 0.65
CA MET A 52 -7.79 -9.36 -0.38
C MET A 52 -8.54 -9.98 -1.58
N VAL A 53 -9.54 -10.83 -1.31
CA VAL A 53 -10.38 -11.44 -2.37
C VAL A 53 -11.18 -10.37 -3.12
N ILE A 54 -11.78 -9.41 -2.39
CA ILE A 54 -12.57 -8.36 -3.03
C ILE A 54 -11.69 -7.43 -3.89
N PHE A 55 -10.44 -7.17 -3.50
CA PHE A 55 -9.50 -6.43 -4.35
C PHE A 55 -9.26 -7.10 -5.70
N VAL A 56 -9.16 -8.43 -5.76
CA VAL A 56 -9.05 -9.15 -7.04
C VAL A 56 -10.29 -8.91 -7.90
N LEU A 57 -11.49 -8.97 -7.30
CA LEU A 57 -12.74 -8.68 -8.00
C LEU A 57 -12.80 -7.24 -8.51
N ILE A 58 -12.37 -6.27 -7.71
CA ILE A 58 -12.29 -4.86 -8.11
C ILE A 58 -11.35 -4.69 -9.30
N PHE A 59 -10.18 -5.34 -9.28
CA PHE A 59 -9.22 -5.29 -10.38
C PHE A 59 -9.82 -5.84 -11.68
N ILE A 60 -10.46 -7.01 -11.62
CA ILE A 60 -11.12 -7.63 -12.77
C ILE A 60 -12.22 -6.71 -13.32
N LEU A 61 -13.08 -6.15 -12.45
CA LEU A 61 -14.15 -5.25 -12.88
C LEU A 61 -13.60 -3.94 -13.46
N ALA A 62 -12.53 -3.39 -12.89
CA ALA A 62 -11.90 -2.18 -13.40
C ALA A 62 -11.26 -2.41 -14.78
N CYS A 63 -10.56 -3.53 -14.99
CA CYS A 63 -10.03 -3.91 -16.30
C CYS A 63 -11.14 -4.22 -17.31
N ALA A 64 -12.19 -4.93 -16.88
CA ALA A 64 -13.36 -5.21 -17.71
C ALA A 64 -14.08 -3.92 -18.11
N SER A 65 -14.13 -2.90 -17.23
CA SER A 65 -14.73 -1.61 -17.55
C SER A 65 -14.05 -0.90 -18.73
N TRP A 66 -12.74 -1.10 -18.92
CA TRP A 66 -12.03 -0.53 -20.06
C TRP A 66 -12.36 -1.22 -21.39
N LEU A 67 -12.89 -2.43 -21.35
CA LEU A 67 -13.25 -3.21 -22.53
C LEU A 67 -14.75 -3.18 -22.84
N VAL A 68 -15.58 -3.28 -21.80
CA VAL A 68 -17.04 -3.45 -21.89
C VAL A 68 -17.73 -2.56 -20.84
N TRP A 69 -18.74 -1.79 -21.26
CA TRP A 69 -19.58 -0.95 -20.39
C TRP A 69 -18.82 -0.07 -19.36
N PRO A 70 -18.02 0.90 -19.83
CA PRO A 70 -17.11 1.68 -18.99
C PRO A 70 -17.77 2.39 -17.82
N GLN A 71 -18.98 2.92 -18.02
CA GLN A 71 -19.68 3.66 -16.97
C GLN A 71 -20.28 2.75 -15.90
N THR A 72 -20.78 1.57 -16.28
CA THR A 72 -21.51 0.67 -15.37
C THR A 72 -20.53 -0.14 -14.54
N LEU A 73 -19.59 -0.84 -15.18
CA LEU A 73 -18.59 -1.64 -14.47
C LEU A 73 -17.65 -0.77 -13.63
N GLY A 74 -17.29 0.43 -14.11
CA GLY A 74 -16.49 1.38 -13.34
C GLY A 74 -17.18 1.81 -12.04
N ARG A 75 -18.51 2.04 -12.06
CA ARG A 75 -19.29 2.37 -10.85
C ARG A 75 -19.33 1.20 -9.86
N TYR A 76 -19.51 -0.02 -10.35
CA TYR A 76 -19.51 -1.20 -9.48
C TYR A 76 -18.12 -1.47 -8.87
N ALA A 77 -17.05 -1.34 -9.66
CA ALA A 77 -15.69 -1.44 -9.16
C ALA A 77 -15.41 -0.39 -8.06
N PHE A 78 -15.85 0.86 -8.27
CA PHE A 78 -15.70 1.91 -7.27
C PHE A 78 -16.57 1.70 -6.02
N ALA A 79 -17.81 1.20 -6.17
CA ALA A 79 -18.67 0.87 -5.03
C ALA A 79 -18.09 -0.26 -4.19
N LEU A 80 -17.56 -1.31 -4.83
CA LEU A 80 -16.84 -2.38 -4.15
C LEU A 80 -15.56 -1.88 -3.49
N LEU A 81 -14.85 -0.93 -4.09
CA LEU A 81 -13.69 -0.30 -3.47
C LEU A 81 -14.07 0.42 -2.17
N LEU A 82 -15.18 1.17 -2.15
CA LEU A 82 -15.68 1.82 -0.93
C LEU A 82 -16.09 0.80 0.14
N LEU A 83 -16.75 -0.28 -0.25
CA LEU A 83 -17.11 -1.37 0.66
C LEU A 83 -15.85 -2.02 1.25
N THR A 84 -14.88 -2.35 0.40
CA THR A 84 -13.60 -2.94 0.81
C THR A 84 -12.85 -2.02 1.74
N PHE A 85 -12.84 -0.72 1.46
CA PHE A 85 -12.25 0.29 2.33
C PHE A 85 -12.93 0.35 3.70
N ALA A 86 -14.26 0.24 3.77
CA ALA A 86 -14.98 0.18 5.04
C ALA A 86 -14.63 -1.08 5.85
N VAL A 87 -14.61 -2.26 5.21
CA VAL A 87 -14.22 -3.52 5.86
C VAL A 87 -12.77 -3.49 6.34
N HIS A 88 -11.85 -3.01 5.49
CA HIS A 88 -10.44 -2.87 5.82
C HIS A 88 -10.24 -1.89 6.99
N SER A 89 -10.93 -0.75 6.97
CA SER A 89 -10.89 0.24 8.05
C SER A 89 -11.44 -0.32 9.36
N ALA A 90 -12.56 -1.06 9.31
CA ALA A 90 -13.10 -1.75 10.48
C ALA A 90 -12.08 -2.75 11.03
N GLY A 91 -11.42 -3.53 10.17
CA GLY A 91 -10.36 -4.46 10.57
C GLY A 91 -9.19 -3.77 11.27
N LEU A 92 -8.71 -2.65 10.72
CA LEU A 92 -7.65 -1.85 11.35
C LEU A 92 -8.08 -1.26 12.70
N ILE A 93 -9.29 -0.69 12.79
CA ILE A 93 -9.80 -0.10 14.04
C ILE A 93 -9.97 -1.17 15.12
N THR A 94 -10.55 -2.33 14.77
CA THR A 94 -10.68 -3.45 15.70
C THR A 94 -9.31 -3.91 16.19
N ARG A 95 -8.32 -3.98 15.30
CA ARG A 95 -6.95 -4.32 15.68
C ARG A 95 -6.31 -3.29 16.60
N MET A 96 -6.47 -1.99 16.33
CA MET A 96 -6.01 -0.93 17.23
C MET A 96 -6.65 -1.04 18.62
N TYR A 97 -7.94 -1.38 18.67
CA TYR A 97 -8.65 -1.63 19.93
C TYR A 97 -8.13 -2.86 20.68
N LEU A 98 -7.83 -3.95 19.96
CA LEU A 98 -7.30 -5.18 20.54
C LEU A 98 -5.85 -5.01 21.03
N GLU A 99 -4.99 -4.34 20.27
CA GLU A 99 -3.60 -4.11 20.66
C GLU A 99 -3.47 -2.97 21.69
N GLY A 100 -4.43 -2.03 21.72
CA GLY A 100 -4.33 -0.80 22.50
C GLY A 100 -3.26 0.16 21.96
N ARG A 101 -2.90 0.01 20.67
CA ARG A 101 -1.77 0.67 20.01
C ARG A 101 -2.21 1.30 18.68
N PRO A 102 -1.43 2.26 18.16
CA PRO A 102 -1.62 2.81 16.81
C PRO A 102 -1.56 1.72 15.71
N PRO A 103 -2.01 2.01 14.47
CA PRO A 103 -2.26 1.00 13.45
C PRO A 103 -1.01 0.32 12.87
N VAL A 104 0.19 0.83 13.14
CA VAL A 104 1.45 0.30 12.59
C VAL A 104 2.43 0.03 13.71
N THR A 105 2.67 -1.26 13.97
CA THR A 105 3.48 -1.75 15.10
C THR A 105 4.59 -2.71 14.65
N ASN A 106 4.42 -3.37 13.51
CA ASN A 106 5.33 -4.36 12.93
C ASN A 106 5.21 -4.40 11.39
N LEU A 107 5.97 -5.29 10.73
CA LEU A 107 5.96 -5.42 9.27
C LEU A 107 4.59 -5.83 8.74
N TYR A 108 3.90 -6.77 9.41
CA TYR A 108 2.55 -7.19 9.06
C TYR A 108 1.56 -6.01 9.03
N SER A 109 1.45 -5.27 10.13
CA SER A 109 0.54 -4.14 10.26
C SER A 109 0.92 -2.98 9.33
N SER A 110 2.21 -2.78 9.05
CA SER A 110 2.66 -1.83 8.03
C SER A 110 2.18 -2.20 6.63
N ALA A 111 2.20 -3.48 6.25
CA ALA A 111 1.71 -3.93 4.94
C ALA A 111 0.20 -3.69 4.81
N VAL A 112 -0.57 -4.07 5.83
CA VAL A 112 -2.02 -3.78 5.90
C VAL A 112 -2.28 -2.28 5.75
N PHE A 113 -1.54 -1.45 6.50
CA PHE A 113 -1.71 0.01 6.48
C PHE A 113 -1.32 0.65 5.15
N ILE A 114 -0.29 0.15 4.44
CA ILE A 114 0.07 0.62 3.09
C ILE A 114 -1.08 0.37 2.11
N GLY A 115 -1.69 -0.83 2.15
CA GLY A 115 -2.86 -1.16 1.34
C GLY A 115 -4.05 -0.23 1.63
N TRP A 116 -4.30 0.05 2.91
CA TRP A 116 -5.31 1.02 3.35
C TRP A 116 -5.02 2.45 2.87
N GLY A 117 -3.77 2.92 3.00
CA GLY A 117 -3.36 4.26 2.55
C GLY A 117 -3.48 4.43 1.03
N ALA A 118 -3.10 3.40 0.26
CA ALA A 118 -3.32 3.36 -1.18
C ALA A 118 -4.81 3.33 -1.55
N ALA A 119 -5.67 2.76 -0.70
CA ALA A 119 -7.12 2.81 -0.87
C ALA A 119 -7.70 4.21 -0.65
N VAL A 120 -7.28 4.91 0.41
CA VAL A 120 -7.68 6.31 0.64
C VAL A 120 -7.34 7.19 -0.58
N LEU A 121 -6.09 7.13 -1.02
CA LEU A 121 -5.61 7.94 -2.14
C LEU A 121 -6.25 7.51 -3.46
N GLY A 122 -6.44 6.21 -3.67
CA GLY A 122 -7.14 5.66 -4.84
C GLY A 122 -8.58 6.11 -4.97
N ILE A 123 -9.33 6.09 -3.85
CA ILE A 123 -10.70 6.58 -3.79
C ILE A 123 -10.73 8.07 -4.15
N PHE A 124 -9.79 8.86 -3.64
CA PHE A 124 -9.66 10.26 -4.00
C PHE A 124 -9.42 10.41 -5.51
N LEU A 125 -8.42 9.72 -6.07
CA LEU A 125 -8.13 9.78 -7.51
C LEU A 125 -9.33 9.37 -8.36
N GLU A 126 -10.00 8.27 -8.03
CA GLU A 126 -11.17 7.80 -8.77
C GLU A 126 -12.33 8.80 -8.71
N ARG A 127 -12.52 9.47 -7.55
CA ARG A 127 -13.55 10.50 -7.38
C ARG A 127 -13.35 11.69 -8.32
N PHE A 128 -12.11 12.11 -8.55
CA PHE A 128 -11.79 13.27 -9.40
C PHE A 128 -11.68 12.91 -10.89
N PHE A 129 -11.04 11.79 -11.23
CA PHE A 129 -10.72 11.47 -12.63
C PHE A 129 -11.69 10.47 -13.28
N ARG A 130 -12.43 9.67 -12.49
CA ARG A 130 -13.54 8.80 -12.92
C ARG A 130 -13.25 7.92 -14.15
N ASN A 131 -12.05 7.36 -14.24
CA ASN A 131 -11.59 6.58 -15.38
C ASN A 131 -11.24 5.11 -15.05
N GLY A 132 -11.57 4.64 -13.84
CA GLY A 132 -11.30 3.29 -13.36
C GLY A 132 -9.83 3.00 -13.03
N ILE A 133 -8.90 3.91 -13.36
CA ILE A 133 -7.47 3.72 -13.14
C ILE A 133 -7.12 3.79 -11.66
N GLY A 134 -7.76 4.68 -10.91
CA GLY A 134 -7.59 4.75 -9.45
C GLY A 134 -8.00 3.43 -8.82
N SER A 135 -9.19 2.92 -9.17
CA SER A 135 -9.70 1.65 -8.66
C SER A 135 -8.79 0.45 -9.02
N ALA A 136 -8.35 0.34 -10.28
CA ALA A 136 -7.48 -0.76 -10.71
C ALA A 136 -6.14 -0.73 -9.97
N THR A 137 -5.51 0.44 -9.89
CA THR A 137 -4.17 0.58 -9.30
C THR A 137 -4.20 0.28 -7.81
N THR A 138 -5.19 0.81 -7.10
CA THR A 138 -5.41 0.55 -5.68
C THR A 138 -5.74 -0.90 -5.41
N ALA A 139 -6.54 -1.54 -6.26
CA ALA A 139 -6.84 -2.96 -6.12
C ALA A 139 -5.58 -3.82 -6.23
N THR A 140 -4.68 -3.51 -7.18
CA THR A 140 -3.39 -4.18 -7.32
C THR A 140 -2.52 -4.01 -6.06
N ILE A 141 -2.38 -2.78 -5.56
CA ILE A 141 -1.56 -2.52 -4.37
C ILE A 141 -2.18 -3.16 -3.12
N GLY A 142 -3.49 -3.01 -2.94
CA GLY A 142 -4.24 -3.60 -1.83
C GLY A 142 -4.13 -5.12 -1.82
N PHE A 143 -4.23 -5.77 -2.98
CA PHE A 143 -4.01 -7.21 -3.09
C PHE A 143 -2.57 -7.61 -2.75
N ILE A 144 -1.56 -6.98 -3.36
CA ILE A 144 -0.15 -7.33 -3.13
C ILE A 144 0.24 -7.13 -1.66
N THR A 145 -0.17 -6.01 -1.06
CA THR A 145 0.16 -5.70 0.34
C THR A 145 -0.53 -6.66 1.32
N LEU A 146 -1.79 -7.01 1.08
CA LEU A 146 -2.49 -8.02 1.89
C LEU A 146 -1.95 -9.43 1.65
N LEU A 147 -1.47 -9.74 0.45
CA LEU A 147 -0.78 -11.00 0.16
C LEU A 147 0.51 -11.10 0.96
N ILE A 148 1.29 -10.02 1.04
CA ILE A 148 2.48 -9.95 1.89
C ILE A 148 2.09 -10.11 3.37
N ALA A 149 1.08 -9.39 3.84
CA ALA A 149 0.59 -9.52 5.21
C ALA A 149 0.15 -10.97 5.52
N HIS A 150 -0.53 -11.62 4.59
CA HIS A 150 -0.95 -13.02 4.72
C HIS A 150 0.25 -13.96 4.89
N HIS A 151 1.31 -13.80 4.09
CA HIS A 151 2.53 -14.60 4.27
C HIS A 151 3.21 -14.33 5.61
N LEU A 152 3.32 -13.06 6.01
CA LEU A 152 3.88 -12.69 7.32
C LEU A 152 3.06 -13.24 8.49
N SER A 153 1.74 -13.43 8.32
CA SER A 153 0.89 -14.03 9.35
C SER A 153 1.05 -15.54 9.51
N MET A 154 1.70 -16.22 8.55
CA MET A 154 1.99 -17.65 8.69
C MET A 154 3.17 -17.92 9.62
N ASP A 155 4.03 -16.92 9.84
CA ASP A 155 5.25 -17.06 10.64
C ASP A 155 5.00 -17.01 12.16
N GLY A 156 3.79 -16.63 12.61
CA GLY A 156 3.46 -16.61 14.04
C GLY A 156 2.29 -15.70 14.41
N ASP A 157 2.29 -15.27 15.67
CA ASP A 157 1.31 -14.29 16.16
C ASP A 157 1.51 -12.96 15.44
N THR A 158 0.42 -12.39 14.92
CA THR A 158 0.50 -11.08 14.26
C THR A 158 0.51 -9.94 15.28
N MET A 159 -0.02 -10.14 16.49
CA MET A 159 -0.21 -9.12 17.53
C MET A 159 0.87 -9.18 18.62
N GLU A 160 2.12 -9.41 18.22
CA GLU A 160 3.24 -9.48 19.16
C GLU A 160 3.44 -8.20 19.97
N MET A 161 4.00 -8.38 21.18
CA MET A 161 4.39 -7.27 22.04
C MET A 161 5.54 -6.49 21.38
N MET A 162 5.33 -5.18 21.15
CA MET A 162 6.39 -4.34 20.58
C MET A 162 7.61 -4.31 21.52
N ARG A 163 8.81 -4.13 20.95
CA ARG A 163 10.01 -3.96 21.77
C ARG A 163 9.84 -2.73 22.66
N ALA A 164 10.27 -2.81 23.92
CA ALA A 164 9.97 -1.82 24.96
C ALA A 164 10.31 -0.36 24.58
N VAL A 165 11.36 -0.15 23.78
CA VAL A 165 11.76 1.19 23.28
C VAL A 165 10.73 1.80 22.33
N LEU A 166 9.94 0.97 21.64
CA LEU A 166 8.90 1.39 20.71
C LEU A 166 7.55 1.63 21.41
N ASP A 167 7.42 1.37 22.71
CA ASP A 167 6.13 1.37 23.41
C ASP A 167 5.70 2.75 23.93
N THR A 168 6.61 3.74 23.98
CA THR A 168 6.47 4.88 24.90
C THR A 168 6.50 6.28 24.27
N ASN A 169 6.00 6.51 23.04
CA ASN A 169 5.92 7.90 22.57
C ASN A 169 4.91 8.21 21.46
N GLY A 170 4.13 9.29 21.61
CA GLY A 170 3.25 9.83 20.57
C GLY A 170 4.02 10.29 19.31
N TRP A 171 5.31 10.63 19.48
CA TRP A 171 6.21 10.92 18.36
C TRP A 171 6.44 9.72 17.45
N LEU A 172 6.64 8.52 18.00
CA LEU A 172 6.83 7.31 17.21
C LEU A 172 5.56 6.98 16.41
N ALA A 173 4.41 7.02 17.09
CA ALA A 173 3.12 6.76 16.46
C ALA A 173 2.89 7.68 15.25
N THR A 174 3.11 8.97 15.43
CA THR A 174 2.92 9.98 14.38
C THR A 174 3.96 9.81 13.27
N HIS A 175 5.24 9.59 13.62
CA HIS A 175 6.32 9.32 12.69
C HIS A 175 6.01 8.13 11.77
N VAL A 176 5.71 6.97 12.35
CA VAL A 176 5.52 5.72 11.59
C VAL A 176 4.28 5.81 10.71
N VAL A 177 3.19 6.41 11.20
CA VAL A 177 1.99 6.63 10.38
C VAL A 177 2.29 7.57 9.21
N CYS A 178 2.97 8.71 9.45
CA CYS A 178 3.33 9.65 8.39
C CYS A 178 4.27 9.02 7.36
N VAL A 179 5.32 8.32 7.77
CA VAL A 179 6.28 7.72 6.84
C VAL A 179 5.63 6.60 6.02
N THR A 180 4.75 5.80 6.63
CA THR A 180 4.04 4.71 5.94
C THR A 180 3.01 5.24 4.95
N LEU A 181 2.35 6.38 5.23
CA LEU A 181 1.57 7.11 4.22
C LEU A 181 2.44 7.57 3.06
N GLY A 182 3.67 8.03 3.32
CA GLY A 182 4.67 8.31 2.30
C GLY A 182 4.95 7.08 1.42
N TYR A 183 5.13 5.91 2.02
CA TYR A 183 5.37 4.65 1.30
C TYR A 183 4.19 4.28 0.40
N ALA A 184 2.97 4.30 0.94
CA ALA A 184 1.75 4.04 0.19
C ALA A 184 1.59 4.97 -1.01
N SER A 185 1.95 6.25 -0.83
CA SER A 185 1.90 7.26 -1.89
C SER A 185 2.94 7.00 -2.98
N THR A 186 4.20 6.73 -2.62
CA THR A 186 5.22 6.41 -3.63
C THR A 186 4.88 5.14 -4.39
N PHE A 187 4.38 4.09 -3.72
CA PHE A 187 3.89 2.89 -4.40
C PHE A 187 2.76 3.21 -5.38
N LEU A 188 1.76 3.98 -4.94
CA LEU A 188 0.65 4.40 -5.81
C LEU A 188 1.14 5.17 -7.04
N ALA A 189 2.08 6.12 -6.88
CA ALA A 189 2.66 6.84 -8.00
C ALA A 189 3.36 5.90 -9.00
N GLY A 190 4.14 4.94 -8.52
CA GLY A 190 4.83 3.98 -9.37
C GLY A 190 3.88 3.03 -10.10
N PHE A 191 2.84 2.51 -9.45
CA PHE A 191 1.86 1.64 -10.14
C PHE A 191 0.96 2.41 -11.12
N LEU A 192 0.64 3.67 -10.87
CA LEU A 192 -0.01 4.54 -11.86
C LEU A 192 0.91 4.73 -13.09
N ALA A 193 2.20 4.91 -12.86
CA ALA A 193 3.20 5.00 -13.92
C ALA A 193 3.40 3.68 -14.68
N LEU A 194 3.33 2.52 -13.99
CA LEU A 194 3.27 1.21 -14.66
C LEU A 194 2.05 1.11 -15.57
N THR A 195 0.88 1.57 -15.12
CA THR A 195 -0.33 1.59 -15.95
C THR A 195 -0.13 2.44 -17.20
N TYR A 196 0.56 3.58 -17.10
CA TYR A 196 0.93 4.40 -18.26
C TYR A 196 1.83 3.63 -19.24
N ILE A 197 2.91 3.02 -18.74
CA ILE A 197 3.90 2.31 -19.58
C ILE A 197 3.25 1.09 -20.24
N VAL A 198 2.49 0.29 -19.49
CA VAL A 198 1.81 -0.90 -20.01
C VAL A 198 0.81 -0.53 -21.09
N ARG A 199 -0.04 0.48 -20.83
CA ARG A 199 -1.04 0.94 -21.81
C ARG A 199 -0.42 1.59 -23.03
N GLY A 200 0.80 2.13 -22.95
CA GLY A 200 1.48 2.73 -24.08
C GLY A 200 2.28 1.74 -24.93
N ALA A 201 3.00 0.82 -24.29
CA ALA A 201 3.86 -0.15 -24.96
C ALA A 201 3.07 -1.34 -25.54
N PHE A 202 2.09 -1.87 -24.80
CA PHE A 202 1.44 -3.14 -25.14
C PHE A 202 0.05 -3.02 -25.77
N THR A 203 -0.58 -1.85 -25.68
CA THR A 203 -1.97 -1.62 -26.11
C THR A 203 -2.08 -0.30 -26.89
N PRO A 204 -2.97 -0.15 -27.88
CA PRO A 204 -3.26 1.15 -28.51
C PRO A 204 -4.17 2.07 -27.65
N SER A 205 -4.36 1.76 -26.37
CA SER A 205 -5.39 2.37 -25.51
C SER A 205 -4.97 3.69 -24.85
N LEU A 206 -3.71 4.10 -24.98
CA LEU A 206 -3.19 5.31 -24.32
C LEU A 206 -3.41 6.51 -25.23
N ASP A 207 -4.51 7.22 -25.00
CA ASP A 207 -4.80 8.50 -25.66
C ASP A 207 -4.18 9.69 -24.90
N ARG A 208 -4.18 10.86 -25.55
CA ARG A 208 -3.57 12.08 -24.96
C ARG A 208 -4.27 12.52 -23.68
N ALA A 209 -5.58 12.35 -23.59
CA ALA A 209 -6.35 12.70 -22.39
C ALA A 209 -5.99 11.78 -21.21
N THR A 210 -5.92 10.47 -21.41
CA THR A 210 -5.49 9.52 -20.38
C THR A 210 -4.03 9.75 -19.98
N ALA A 211 -3.13 9.97 -20.95
CA ALA A 211 -1.73 10.28 -20.68
C ALA A 211 -1.55 11.53 -19.80
N GLN A 212 -2.30 12.60 -20.09
CA GLN A 212 -2.32 13.81 -19.26
C GLN A 212 -2.94 13.57 -17.88
N SER A 213 -4.03 12.81 -17.82
CA SER A 213 -4.68 12.43 -16.56
C SER A 213 -3.72 11.67 -15.64
N LEU A 214 -3.11 10.60 -16.14
CA LEU A 214 -2.07 9.83 -15.43
C LEU A 214 -0.89 10.70 -14.99
N THR A 215 -0.41 11.60 -15.86
CA THR A 215 0.66 12.54 -15.51
C THR A 215 0.27 13.43 -14.33
N ARG A 216 -0.96 13.97 -14.32
CA ARG A 216 -1.46 14.81 -13.22
C ARG A 216 -1.64 14.00 -11.93
N MET A 217 -2.17 12.78 -12.03
CA MET A 217 -2.29 11.88 -10.87
C MET A 217 -0.93 11.57 -10.26
N VAL A 218 0.03 11.10 -11.07
CA VAL A 218 1.39 10.75 -10.61
C VAL A 218 2.06 11.97 -9.98
N TYR A 219 2.01 13.13 -10.63
CA TYR A 219 2.59 14.35 -10.07
C TYR A 219 1.97 14.73 -8.71
N GLY A 220 0.64 14.72 -8.59
CA GLY A 220 -0.05 15.03 -7.34
C GLY A 220 0.27 14.05 -6.22
N ILE A 221 0.31 12.74 -6.53
CA ILE A 221 0.67 11.70 -5.56
C ILE A 221 2.14 11.81 -5.15
N VAL A 222 3.06 12.14 -6.06
CA VAL A 222 4.46 12.38 -5.71
C VAL A 222 4.60 13.59 -4.78
N CYS A 223 3.86 14.68 -4.99
CA CYS A 223 3.83 15.80 -4.04
C CYS A 223 3.39 15.36 -2.63
N PHE A 224 2.34 14.55 -2.56
CA PHE A 224 1.85 13.99 -1.30
C PHE A 224 2.88 13.04 -0.67
N ALA A 225 3.50 12.18 -1.47
CA ALA A 225 4.58 11.29 -1.03
C ALA A 225 5.76 12.06 -0.45
N THR A 226 6.22 13.13 -1.12
CA THR A 226 7.28 14.03 -0.63
C THR A 226 6.91 14.63 0.72
N LEU A 227 5.70 15.18 0.86
CA LEU A 227 5.25 15.80 2.11
C LEU A 227 5.28 14.81 3.28
N PHE A 228 4.64 13.65 3.12
CA PHE A 228 4.50 12.67 4.20
C PHE A 228 5.81 11.94 4.51
N SER A 229 6.63 11.63 3.50
CA SER A 229 7.96 11.06 3.73
C SER A 229 8.90 12.06 4.39
N PHE A 230 8.86 13.35 4.02
CA PHE A 230 9.68 14.39 4.64
C PHE A 230 9.28 14.63 6.09
N VAL A 231 8.00 14.93 6.34
CA VAL A 231 7.48 15.15 7.69
C VAL A 231 7.70 13.90 8.55
N GLY A 232 7.42 12.72 8.01
CA GLY A 232 7.74 11.45 8.65
C GLY A 232 9.22 11.40 9.06
N THR A 233 10.15 11.60 8.13
CA THR A 233 11.60 11.54 8.43
C THR A 233 12.03 12.51 9.53
N ILE A 234 11.51 13.74 9.53
CA ILE A 234 11.82 14.73 10.58
C ILE A 234 11.25 14.30 11.94
N LEU A 235 9.99 13.83 11.99
CA LEU A 235 9.38 13.31 13.22
C LEU A 235 10.14 12.10 13.78
N GLY A 236 10.69 11.27 12.89
CA GLY A 236 11.55 10.14 13.26
C GLY A 236 12.82 10.59 13.95
N GLY A 237 13.45 11.66 13.45
CA GLY A 237 14.62 12.25 14.09
C GLY A 237 14.32 12.83 15.48
N ILE A 238 13.16 13.49 15.66
CA ILE A 238 12.73 13.98 16.98
C ILE A 238 12.54 12.81 17.96
N TRP A 239 11.91 11.73 17.51
CA TRP A 239 11.76 10.52 18.32
C TRP A 239 13.11 9.87 18.66
N ALA A 240 14.02 9.79 17.68
CA ALA A 240 15.36 9.25 17.88
C ALA A 240 16.17 10.07 18.89
N ASP A 241 16.03 11.39 18.87
CA ASP A 241 16.68 12.28 19.83
C ASP A 241 16.21 12.00 21.27
N GLN A 242 14.90 11.85 21.46
CA GLN A 242 14.33 11.53 22.77
C GLN A 242 14.65 10.11 23.25
N SER A 243 14.77 9.15 22.34
CA SER A 243 14.95 7.74 22.69
C SER A 243 16.42 7.34 22.81
N TRP A 244 17.29 7.91 21.96
CA TRP A 244 18.69 7.52 21.81
C TRP A 244 19.67 8.67 22.02
N GLY A 245 19.19 9.87 22.35
CA GLY A 245 20.01 11.05 22.63
C GLY A 245 20.65 11.69 21.39
N ARG A 246 20.17 11.37 20.17
CA ARG A 246 20.62 12.02 18.93
C ARG A 246 19.53 12.05 17.86
N PHE A 247 19.46 13.14 17.10
CA PHE A 247 18.50 13.32 16.01
C PHE A 247 18.68 12.35 14.83
N ARG A 248 19.92 11.93 14.54
CA ARG A 248 20.23 11.03 13.43
C ARG A 248 21.50 10.23 13.69
N GLY A 249 21.47 8.93 13.45
CA GLY A 249 22.59 7.99 13.55
C GLY A 249 23.14 7.45 12.23
N TRP A 250 22.56 7.81 11.08
CA TRP A 250 22.92 7.27 9.75
C TRP A 250 22.76 5.75 9.63
N ASP A 251 21.84 5.18 10.40
CA ASP A 251 21.55 3.77 10.32
C ASP A 251 20.80 3.43 9.00
N PRO A 252 20.75 2.15 8.59
CA PRO A 252 20.12 1.78 7.33
C PRO A 252 18.66 2.25 7.19
N LYS A 253 17.87 2.27 8.28
CA LYS A 253 16.46 2.71 8.23
C LYS A 253 16.33 4.21 8.05
N GLU A 254 17.10 5.02 8.78
CA GLU A 254 17.14 6.47 8.62
C GLU A 254 17.60 6.85 7.20
N ASN A 255 18.58 6.12 6.65
CA ASN A 255 19.04 6.32 5.28
C ASN A 255 17.98 5.91 4.26
N GLY A 256 17.29 4.80 4.49
CA GLY A 256 16.15 4.38 3.67
C GLY A 256 15.04 5.44 3.63
N ALA A 257 14.69 6.01 4.79
CA ALA A 257 13.69 7.09 4.86
C ALA A 257 14.15 8.33 4.09
N LEU A 258 15.40 8.76 4.26
CA LEU A 258 15.97 9.88 3.51
C LEU A 258 15.99 9.62 1.99
N LEU A 259 16.35 8.42 1.55
CA LEU A 259 16.39 8.07 0.12
C LEU A 259 15.03 8.27 -0.54
N ILE A 260 13.94 7.91 0.13
CA ILE A 260 12.57 8.14 -0.39
C ILE A 260 12.29 9.63 -0.54
N VAL A 261 12.61 10.43 0.48
CA VAL A 261 12.43 11.90 0.45
C VAL A 261 13.20 12.50 -0.73
N LEU A 262 14.48 12.18 -0.84
CA LEU A 262 15.35 12.68 -1.90
C LEU A 262 14.87 12.23 -3.27
N TRP A 263 14.44 10.97 -3.42
CA TRP A 263 13.96 10.48 -4.71
C TRP A 263 12.67 11.17 -5.14
N ASN A 264 11.70 11.32 -4.25
CA ASN A 264 10.47 12.06 -4.56
C ASN A 264 10.77 13.54 -4.87
N ALA A 265 11.72 14.16 -4.17
CA ALA A 265 12.18 15.52 -4.48
C ALA A 265 12.87 15.61 -5.85
N ILE A 266 13.71 14.63 -6.22
CA ILE A 266 14.35 14.55 -7.54
C ILE A 266 13.29 14.45 -8.65
N ILE A 267 12.25 13.63 -8.46
CA ILE A 267 11.14 13.53 -9.41
C ILE A 267 10.51 14.90 -9.66
N LEU A 268 10.16 15.61 -8.58
CA LEU A 268 9.53 16.93 -8.67
C LEU A 268 10.46 17.98 -9.27
N HIS A 269 11.72 17.99 -8.87
CA HIS A 269 12.72 18.94 -9.35
C HIS A 269 13.00 18.73 -10.84
N ALA A 270 13.20 17.48 -11.28
CA ALA A 270 13.41 17.15 -12.68
C ALA A 270 12.19 17.53 -13.54
N ARG A 271 10.97 17.40 -13.00
CA ARG A 271 9.75 17.79 -13.69
C ARG A 271 9.60 19.32 -13.77
N TRP A 272 9.85 20.02 -12.67
CA TRP A 272 9.76 21.48 -12.62
C TRP A 272 10.82 22.13 -13.52
N GLY A 273 12.07 21.66 -13.44
CA GLY A 273 13.18 22.14 -14.26
C GLY A 273 13.10 21.77 -15.74
N GLY A 274 12.05 21.07 -16.18
CA GLY A 274 11.86 20.70 -17.58
C GLY A 274 12.78 19.59 -18.08
N LEU A 275 13.62 19.00 -17.21
CA LEU A 275 14.54 17.89 -17.53
C LEU A 275 13.77 16.64 -17.96
N VAL A 276 12.61 16.39 -17.36
CA VAL A 276 11.74 15.26 -17.72
C VAL A 276 10.35 15.71 -18.15
N ARG A 277 9.90 15.17 -19.28
CA ARG A 277 8.51 15.30 -19.75
C ARG A 277 7.65 14.17 -19.17
N GLN A 278 6.48 13.91 -19.77
CA GLN A 278 5.52 12.93 -19.23
C GLN A 278 6.15 11.55 -19.05
N ARG A 279 6.85 11.05 -20.08
CA ARG A 279 7.48 9.73 -20.05
C ARG A 279 8.56 9.60 -18.98
N GLY A 280 9.45 10.60 -18.87
CA GLY A 280 10.49 10.60 -17.85
C GLY A 280 9.91 10.66 -16.43
N LEU A 281 8.83 11.41 -16.21
CA LEU A 281 8.10 11.39 -14.93
C LEU A 281 7.64 9.98 -14.55
N MET A 282 7.08 9.23 -15.52
CA MET A 282 6.61 7.85 -15.29
C MET A 282 7.76 6.92 -14.93
N VAL A 283 8.86 6.97 -15.69
CA VAL A 283 10.04 6.12 -15.43
C VAL A 283 10.63 6.39 -14.04
N LEU A 284 10.76 7.66 -13.64
CA LEU A 284 11.27 8.00 -12.31
C LEU A 284 10.31 7.58 -11.19
N ALA A 285 8.99 7.68 -11.41
CA ALA A 285 7.99 7.21 -10.45
C ALA A 285 8.04 5.68 -10.27
N VAL A 286 8.25 4.91 -11.34
CA VAL A 286 8.47 3.45 -11.26
C VAL A 286 9.72 3.13 -10.44
N PHE A 287 10.83 3.84 -10.65
CA PHE A 287 12.01 3.65 -9.80
C PHE A 287 11.75 3.99 -8.33
N GLY A 288 10.83 4.91 -8.06
CA GLY A 288 10.37 5.19 -6.69
C GLY A 288 9.87 3.94 -5.95
N ASN A 289 9.23 2.99 -6.65
CA ASN A 289 8.85 1.71 -6.05
C ASN A 289 10.07 0.88 -5.60
N VAL A 290 11.16 0.91 -6.37
CA VAL A 290 12.41 0.22 -6.02
C VAL A 290 13.01 0.84 -4.77
N VAL A 291 13.10 2.17 -4.72
CA VAL A 291 13.62 2.90 -3.55
C VAL A 291 12.78 2.62 -2.30
N THR A 292 11.45 2.68 -2.42
CA THR A 292 10.55 2.45 -1.29
C THR A 292 10.55 0.99 -0.83
N SER A 293 10.57 0.01 -1.75
CA SER A 293 10.65 -1.40 -1.37
C SER A 293 11.98 -1.76 -0.69
N TRP A 294 13.09 -1.17 -1.14
CA TRP A 294 14.39 -1.34 -0.46
C TRP A 294 14.39 -0.72 0.94
N SER A 295 13.85 0.48 1.07
CA SER A 295 13.72 1.17 2.37
C SER A 295 12.77 0.47 3.33
N TRP A 296 11.71 -0.16 2.83
CA TRP A 296 10.73 -0.86 3.65
C TRP A 296 11.18 -2.27 4.05
N PHE A 297 11.69 -3.07 3.11
CA PHE A 297 12.13 -4.45 3.36
C PHE A 297 13.65 -4.62 3.42
N GLY A 298 14.37 -4.10 2.43
CA GLY A 298 15.82 -4.34 2.25
C GLY A 298 16.67 -3.93 3.46
N VAL A 299 16.36 -2.80 4.09
CA VAL A 299 17.08 -2.33 5.28
C VAL A 299 16.96 -3.28 6.48
N ASN A 300 15.86 -4.05 6.58
CA ASN A 300 15.68 -5.02 7.66
C ASN A 300 16.56 -6.27 7.45
N MET A 301 16.92 -6.57 6.20
CA MET A 301 17.74 -7.73 5.83
C MET A 301 19.24 -7.49 6.04
N LEU A 302 19.67 -6.22 6.14
CA LEU A 302 21.08 -5.89 6.37
C LEU A 302 21.55 -6.26 7.78
N GLY A 303 20.63 -6.43 8.73
CA GLY A 303 20.93 -6.88 10.08
C GLY A 303 21.75 -5.96 10.96
N ILE A 304 22.05 -4.76 10.46
CA ILE A 304 22.91 -3.77 11.12
C ILE A 304 22.05 -2.60 11.58
N GLY A 305 22.37 -2.08 12.77
CA GLY A 305 21.75 -0.87 13.32
C GLY A 305 20.78 -1.16 14.47
N LEU A 306 20.39 -0.08 15.14
CA LEU A 306 19.49 -0.09 16.32
C LEU A 306 18.05 -0.51 15.97
N HIS A 307 17.78 -0.79 14.69
CA HIS A 307 16.49 -1.18 14.14
C HIS A 307 16.38 -2.63 13.65
N SER A 308 17.30 -3.53 14.06
CA SER A 308 17.34 -4.96 13.71
C SER A 308 16.23 -5.79 14.39
N TYR A 309 14.99 -5.39 14.12
CA TYR A 309 13.79 -5.91 14.77
C TYR A 309 13.10 -7.06 14.02
N GLY A 310 13.43 -7.30 12.74
CA GLY A 310 12.77 -8.31 11.91
C GLY A 310 13.61 -8.76 10.72
N PHE A 311 14.57 -9.65 10.94
CA PHE A 311 15.33 -10.30 9.87
C PHE A 311 14.42 -11.19 9.02
N MET A 312 14.54 -11.11 7.70
CA MET A 312 13.73 -11.91 6.76
C MET A 312 14.56 -12.35 5.55
N ASP A 313 15.44 -13.33 5.73
CA ASP A 313 16.28 -13.86 4.63
C ASP A 313 15.44 -14.44 3.48
N SER A 314 14.27 -15.00 3.80
CA SER A 314 13.33 -15.57 2.82
C SER A 314 12.68 -14.54 1.89
N ALA A 315 12.61 -13.26 2.29
CA ALA A 315 12.00 -12.20 1.49
C ALA A 315 12.99 -11.55 0.51
N PHE A 316 14.29 -11.82 0.63
CA PHE A 316 15.32 -11.19 -0.20
C PHE A 316 15.18 -11.51 -1.71
N PRO A 317 14.98 -12.78 -2.12
CA PRO A 317 14.76 -13.11 -3.53
C PRO A 317 13.56 -12.37 -4.13
N TRP A 318 12.45 -12.27 -3.38
CA TRP A 318 11.24 -11.57 -3.81
C TRP A 318 11.48 -10.07 -4.00
N LEU A 319 12.26 -9.45 -3.11
CA LEU A 319 12.63 -8.04 -3.23
C LEU A 319 13.48 -7.79 -4.49
N ILE A 320 14.46 -8.66 -4.76
CA ILE A 320 15.29 -8.55 -5.97
C ILE A 320 14.46 -8.79 -7.24
N THR A 321 13.59 -9.80 -7.25
CA THR A 321 12.66 -10.05 -8.37
C THR A 321 11.74 -8.85 -8.61
N PHE A 322 11.20 -8.26 -7.54
CA PHE A 322 10.40 -7.04 -7.65
C PHE A 322 11.22 -5.90 -8.24
N GLY A 323 12.41 -5.61 -7.72
CA GLY A 323 13.31 -4.58 -8.25
C GLY A 323 13.65 -4.79 -9.72
N ALA A 324 14.02 -6.02 -10.10
CA ALA A 324 14.29 -6.39 -11.49
C ALA A 324 13.07 -6.18 -12.40
N SER A 325 11.86 -6.51 -11.92
CA SER A 325 10.62 -6.26 -12.68
C SER A 325 10.40 -4.76 -12.93
N GLN A 326 10.64 -3.90 -11.93
CA GLN A 326 10.49 -2.46 -12.07
C GLN A 326 11.53 -1.88 -13.04
N LEU A 327 12.79 -2.35 -12.98
CA LEU A 327 13.83 -1.97 -13.92
C LEU A 327 13.49 -2.39 -15.36
N ALA A 328 12.90 -3.57 -15.55
CA ALA A 328 12.41 -4.01 -16.86
C ALA A 328 11.32 -3.07 -17.41
N PHE A 329 10.36 -2.66 -16.56
CA PHE A 329 9.36 -1.67 -16.96
C PHE A 329 9.96 -0.29 -17.25
N MET A 330 11.02 0.12 -16.54
CA MET A 330 11.74 1.35 -16.86
C MET A 330 12.40 1.29 -18.23
N MET A 331 13.04 0.16 -18.58
CA MET A 331 13.62 -0.03 -19.90
C MET A 331 12.55 0.07 -21.00
N ILE A 332 11.39 -0.56 -20.81
CA ILE A 332 10.23 -0.43 -21.71
C ILE A 332 9.77 1.05 -21.78
N GLY A 333 9.70 1.72 -20.64
CA GLY A 333 9.36 3.12 -20.50
C GLY A 333 10.28 4.07 -21.27
N LEU A 334 11.55 3.67 -21.48
CA LEU A 334 12.58 4.44 -22.19
C LEU A 334 12.68 4.09 -23.69
N LEU A 335 11.98 3.07 -24.19
CA LEU A 335 12.02 2.70 -25.60
C LEU A 335 11.64 3.87 -26.52
N PRO A 336 12.23 4.01 -27.72
CA PRO A 336 11.83 5.03 -28.68
C PRO A 336 10.31 5.06 -28.94
N PRO A 337 9.69 6.25 -29.13
CA PRO A 337 8.23 6.36 -29.33
C PRO A 337 7.68 5.51 -30.48
N HIS A 338 8.47 5.28 -31.53
CA HIS A 338 8.04 4.47 -32.68
C HIS A 338 7.86 2.98 -32.35
N LEU A 339 8.42 2.50 -31.23
CA LEU A 339 8.23 1.13 -30.75
C LEU A 339 6.99 1.00 -29.85
N TRP A 340 6.37 2.12 -29.44
CA TRP A 340 5.16 2.10 -28.65
C TRP A 340 3.96 1.85 -29.57
N LYS A 341 3.08 0.92 -29.16
CA LYS A 341 1.84 0.65 -29.91
C LYS A 341 0.87 1.83 -29.87
N SER A 342 0.88 2.62 -28.80
CA SER A 342 0.09 3.85 -28.75
C SER A 342 0.84 5.00 -29.44
N SER A 343 0.25 5.59 -30.48
CA SER A 343 0.73 6.85 -31.02
C SER A 343 0.12 8.02 -30.23
N LEU A 344 0.98 8.85 -29.65
CA LEU A 344 0.57 10.15 -29.08
C LEU A 344 0.62 11.27 -30.14
N GLU A 345 0.84 10.93 -31.42
CA GLU A 345 0.85 11.89 -32.52
C GLU A 345 -0.53 12.50 -32.73
N PRO A 346 -0.62 13.76 -33.20
CA PRO A 346 -1.89 14.37 -33.52
C PRO A 346 -2.59 13.56 -34.61
N VAL A 347 -3.88 13.26 -34.39
CA VAL A 347 -4.78 12.84 -35.47
C VAL A 347 -4.66 13.89 -36.57
N LYS A 348 -4.15 13.52 -37.74
CA LYS A 348 -4.22 14.39 -38.91
C LYS A 348 -5.70 14.62 -39.18
N THR A 349 -6.19 15.81 -38.91
CA THR A 349 -7.54 16.20 -39.33
C THR A 349 -7.57 16.23 -40.85
N PRO A 350 -8.70 15.90 -41.50
CA PRO A 350 -8.81 15.95 -42.96
C PRO A 350 -8.38 17.30 -43.56
N ALA A 351 -8.47 18.38 -42.78
CA ALA A 351 -8.00 19.72 -43.14
C ALA A 351 -6.47 19.83 -43.24
N SER A 352 -5.70 19.18 -42.36
CA SER A 352 -4.23 19.21 -42.44
C SER A 352 -3.69 18.31 -43.55
N GLN A 353 -4.45 17.28 -43.92
CA GLN A 353 -4.13 16.40 -45.04
C GLN A 353 -4.42 17.09 -46.39
N LYS A 354 -5.57 17.77 -46.52
CA LYS A 354 -5.86 18.61 -47.69
C LYS A 354 -4.87 19.76 -47.90
N MET A 355 -4.35 20.38 -46.83
CA MET A 355 -3.32 21.41 -46.98
C MET A 355 -1.96 20.85 -47.40
N ALA A 356 -1.61 19.64 -46.96
CA ALA A 356 -0.36 18.97 -47.37
C ALA A 356 -0.43 18.44 -48.80
N ASP A 357 -1.60 17.96 -49.23
CA ASP A 357 -1.82 17.51 -50.62
C ASP A 357 -2.00 18.68 -51.60
N ALA A 358 -2.28 19.89 -51.11
CA ALA A 358 -2.36 21.11 -51.93
C ALA A 358 -1.02 21.84 -52.08
N THR A 359 0.01 21.44 -51.31
CA THR A 359 1.37 22.00 -51.38
C THR A 359 2.39 21.02 -51.96
N ALA A 360 1.96 19.83 -52.38
CA ALA A 360 2.69 18.90 -53.23
C ALA A 360 2.15 18.99 -54.66
#